data_AF-A0A4Y2EIK0-F1
#
_entry.id   AF-A0A4Y2EIK0-F1
#
_cell.length_a   1.000
_cell.length_b   1.000
_cell.length_c   1.000
_cell.angle_alpha   90.00
_cell.angle_beta   90.00
_cell.angle_gamma   90.00
#
_symmetry.space_group_name_H-M   'P 1'
#
loop_
_entity.id
_entity.type
_entity.pdbx_description
1 polymer ?
#
loop_
_entity_poly.entity_id
_entity_poly.type
_entity_poly.pdbx_seq_one_letter_code
_entity_poly.pdbx_strand_id
1 'polypeptide(L)' 'YNLTLVASDTLFENSTTVIIKVKDINDLPPKFSQSLYQTHILEEDSDGLPKRILK' A
#
# COMPACT_ATOMS: atom_id res chain seq x y z
N TYR A 1 9.56 -4.72 13.56
CA TYR A 1 11.02 -4.89 13.78
C TYR A 1 11.25 -5.36 15.20
N ASN A 2 12.19 -6.28 15.40
CA ASN A 2 12.55 -6.79 16.73
C ASN A 2 13.93 -6.24 17.07
N LEU A 3 14.01 -5.40 18.10
CA LEU A 3 15.26 -4.85 18.58
C LEU A 3 15.58 -5.51 19.93
N THR A 4 16.83 -5.93 20.10
CA THR A 4 17.33 -6.36 21.40
C THR A 4 17.98 -5.15 22.07
N LEU A 5 17.40 -4.70 23.17
CA LEU A 5 17.96 -3.64 24.01
C LEU A 5 18.78 -4.29 25.11
N VAL A 6 20.03 -3.83 25.26
CA VAL A 6 20.96 -4.30 26.28
C VAL A 6 21.28 -3.14 27.22
N ALA A 7 21.22 -3.39 28.52
CA ALA A 7 21.67 -2.47 29.57
C ALA A 7 22.74 -3.15 30.42
N SER A 8 23.87 -2.46 30.64
CA SER A 8 24.96 -2.94 31.47
C SER A 8 25.42 -1.87 32.45
N ASP A 9 25.75 -2.28 33.67
CA ASP A 9 26.33 -1.44 34.72
C ASP A 9 27.81 -1.74 34.96
N THR A 10 28.52 -2.21 33.93
CA THR A 10 29.92 -2.73 33.95
C THR A 10 30.17 -4.03 34.71
N LEU A 11 29.29 -4.45 35.62
CA LEU A 11 29.42 -5.72 36.36
C LEU A 11 28.39 -6.77 35.91
N PHE A 12 27.20 -6.32 35.55
CA PHE A 12 26.10 -7.13 35.09
C PHE A 12 25.54 -6.58 33.77
N GLU A 13 24.88 -7.46 33.03
CA GLU A 13 24.18 -7.11 31.79
C GLU A 13 22.81 -7.78 31.81
N ASN A 14 21.81 -7.06 31.30
CA ASN A 14 20.48 -7.61 31.05
C ASN A 14 19.98 -7.14 29.69
N SER A 15 19.11 -7.92 29.07
CA SER A 15 18.54 -7.62 27.76
C SER A 15 17.03 -7.78 27.73
N THR A 16 16.37 -7.00 26.88
CA THR A 16 14.93 -7.09 26.62
C THR A 16 14.63 -6.86 25.15
N THR A 17 13.49 -7.38 24.68
CA THR A 17 13.08 -7.26 23.28
C THR A 17 12.06 -6.13 23.12
N VAL A 18 12.40 -5.15 22.28
CA VAL A 18 11.50 -4.08 21.86
C VAL A 18 10.88 -4.45 20.52
N ILE A 19 9.55 -4.55 20.48
CA ILE A 19 8.79 -4.86 19.26
C ILE A 19 8.26 -3.56 18.67
N ILE A 20 8.84 -3.12 17.56
CA ILE A 20 8.35 -1.97 16.80
C ILE A 20 7.26 -2.43 15.86
N LYS A 21 6.05 -1.90 16.07
CA LYS A 21 4.89 -2.05 15.18
C LYS A 21 4.78 -0.80 14.31
N VAL A 22 5.01 -0.97 13.01
CA VAL A 22 4.76 0.12 12.05
C VAL A 22 3.28 0.13 11.73
N LYS A 23 2.66 1.29 11.89
CA LYS A 23 1.29 1.51 11.43
C LYS A 23 1.34 1.83 9.94
N ASP A 24 0.84 0.92 9.13
CA ASP A 24 0.61 1.18 7.72
C ASP A 24 -0.52 2.21 7.57
N ILE A 25 -0.25 3.27 6.83
CA ILE A 25 -1.22 4.31 6.50
C ILE A 25 -1.26 4.45 4.99
N ASN A 26 -2.40 4.88 4.45
CA ASN A 26 -2.53 5.09 3.02
C ASN A 26 -1.81 6.39 2.60
N ASP A 27 -0.49 6.32 2.44
CA ASP A 27 0.40 7.42 2.05
C ASP A 27 0.77 7.40 0.55
N LEU A 28 0.52 6.28 -0.14
CA LEU A 28 0.70 6.17 -1.57
C LEU A 28 -0.52 6.73 -2.31
N PRO A 29 -0.35 7.72 -3.21
CA PRO A 29 -1.45 8.22 -4.01
C PRO A 29 -1.96 7.09 -4.95
N PRO A 30 -3.27 7.05 -5.24
CA PRO A 30 -3.79 6.10 -6.21
C PRO A 30 -3.13 6.35 -7.57
N LYS A 31 -2.76 5.26 -8.25
CA LYS A 31 -2.17 5.32 -9.59
C LYS A 31 -3.11 4.68 -10.58
N PHE A 32 -3.36 5.38 -11.68
CA PHE A 32 -4.05 4.79 -12.81
C PHE A 32 -3.25 3.61 -13.36
N SER A 33 -3.94 2.55 -13.77
CA SER A 33 -3.32 1.37 -14.38
C SER A 33 -2.78 1.63 -15.78
N GLN A 34 -3.30 2.66 -16.47
CA GLN A 34 -2.90 3.06 -17.81
C GLN A 34 -2.74 4.59 -17.85
N SER A 35 -1.85 5.07 -18.72
CA SER A 35 -1.67 6.51 -18.96
C SER A 35 -2.80 7.11 -19.79
N LEU A 36 -3.50 6.28 -20.57
CA LEU A 36 -4.63 6.66 -21.41
C LEU A 36 -5.68 5.54 -21.36
N TYR A 37 -6.93 5.93 -21.08
CA TYR A 37 -8.08 5.03 -21.23
C TYR A 37 -8.88 5.48 -22.45
N GLN A 38 -8.91 4.65 -23.49
CA GLN A 38 -9.66 4.92 -24.72
C GLN A 38 -10.45 3.68 -25.14
N THR A 39 -11.66 3.91 -25.64
CA THR A 39 -12.49 2.88 -26.28
C THR A 39 -13.20 3.48 -27.48
N HIS A 40 -13.78 2.61 -28.32
CA HIS A 40 -14.58 2.99 -29.47
C HIS A 40 -15.97 2.36 -29.33
N ILE A 41 -17.01 3.13 -29.61
CA ILE A 41 -18.41 2.67 -29.63
C ILE A 41 -19.00 2.91 -31.01
N LEU A 42 -19.96 2.07 -31.40
CA LEU A 42 -20.75 2.31 -32.62
C LEU A 42 -21.87 3.30 -32.30
N GLU A 43 -22.24 4.14 -33.27
CA GLU A 43 -23.33 5.11 -33.10
C GLU A 43 -24.68 4.42 -32.84
N GLU A 44 -24.88 3.24 -33.43
CA GLU A 44 -26.08 2.42 -33.27
C GLU A 44 -26.13 1.67 -31.92
N ASP A 45 -25.03 1.67 -31.16
CA ASP A 45 -24.93 0.95 -29.88
C ASP A 45 -25.60 1.76 -28.75
N SER A 46 -26.91 1.56 -28.62
CA SER A 46 -27.72 2.16 -27.56
C SER A 46 -27.66 1.40 -26.24
N ASP A 47 -26.91 0.28 -26.17
CA ASP A 47 -27.04 -0.66 -25.08
C ASP A 47 -26.03 -0.40 -23.96
N GLY A 48 -26.47 -0.31 -22.71
CA GLY A 48 -25.57 -0.22 -21.55
C GLY A 48 -24.56 0.95 -21.59
N LEU A 49 -24.98 2.12 -22.06
CA LEU A 49 -24.21 3.37 -21.92
C LEU A 49 -24.34 3.92 -20.49
N PRO A 50 -23.25 4.43 -19.87
CA PRO A 50 -21.87 4.55 -20.35
C PRO A 50 -21.09 3.23 -20.31
N LYS A 51 -20.21 3.00 -21.31
CA LYS A 51 -19.42 1.76 -21.42
C LYS A 51 -18.30 1.72 -20.38
N ARG A 52 -18.22 0.62 -19.63
CA ARG A 52 -17.09 0.32 -18.74
C ARG A 52 -15.88 -0.13 -19.56
N ILE A 53 -14.82 0.66 -19.55
CA ILE A 53 -13.58 0.40 -20.30
C ILE A 53 -12.48 -0.26 -19.46
N LEU A 54 -12.68 -0.31 -18.14
CA LEU A 54 -11.83 -1.02 -17.20
C LEU A 54 -12.29 -2.50 -17.15
N LYS A 55 -11.39 -3.44 -17.45
CA LYS A 55 -11.61 -4.88 -17.24
C LYS A 55 -11.44 -5.23 -15.78
#